data_AF-R8Y8Y8-F1
#
_entry.id   AF-R8Y8Y8-F1
#
_cell.length_a   1.000
_cell.length_b   1.000
_cell.length_c   1.000
_cell.angle_alpha   90.00
_cell.angle_beta   90.00
_cell.angle_gamma   90.00
#
_symmetry.space_group_name_H-M   'P 1'
#
loop_
_entity.id
_entity.type
_entity.pdbx_description
1 polymer ?
#
loop_
_entity_poly.entity_id
_entity_poly.type
_entity_poly.pdbx_seq_one_letter_code
_entity_poly.pdbx_strand_id
1 'polypeptide(L)' 'MFIKHNNFYFNAKKVTSILAISEASNKVFVHFDNGESREFKFQSIDELKAFIEKITSAAE' A
#
# COMPACT_ATOMS: atom_id res chain seq x y z
N MET A 1 -11.50 1.84 -6.53
CA MET A 1 -10.51 1.47 -7.56
C MET A 1 -9.70 0.30 -7.03
N PHE A 2 -9.46 -0.74 -7.84
CA PHE A 2 -8.74 -1.94 -7.40
C PHE A 2 -7.26 -1.82 -7.76
N ILE A 3 -6.39 -1.96 -6.77
CA ILE A 3 -4.93 -1.98 -6.96
C ILE A 3 -4.49 -3.44 -6.94
N LYS A 4 -3.80 -3.86 -8.01
CA LYS A 4 -3.08 -5.14 -8.06
C LYS A 4 -1.63 -4.91 -7.72
N HIS A 5 -1.10 -5.63 -6.74
CA HIS A 5 0.34 -5.68 -6.49
C HIS A 5 0.81 -7.10 -6.17
N ASN A 6 1.85 -7.56 -6.90
CA ASN A 6 2.53 -8.86 -6.82
C ASN A 6 1.66 -10.12 -7.03
N ASN A 7 0.55 -10.27 -6.33
CA ASN A 7 -0.57 -11.18 -6.69
C ASN A 7 -1.83 -10.87 -5.87
N PHE A 8 -1.86 -9.67 -5.26
CA PHE A 8 -2.86 -9.27 -4.30
C PHE A 8 -3.70 -8.15 -4.91
N TYR A 9 -5.01 -8.31 -4.82
CA TYR A 9 -5.97 -7.29 -5.22
C TYR A 9 -6.64 -6.76 -3.97
N PHE A 10 -6.60 -5.45 -3.80
CA PHE A 10 -7.35 -4.77 -2.76
C PHE A 10 -8.02 -3.52 -3.28
N ASN A 11 -9.08 -3.11 -2.59
CA ASN A 11 -9.72 -1.85 -2.87
C ASN A 11 -8.99 -0.75 -2.10
N ALA A 12 -8.40 0.20 -2.83
CA ALA A 12 -7.69 1.33 -2.21
C ALA A 12 -8.60 2.18 -1.32
N LYS A 13 -9.91 2.24 -1.62
CA LYS A 13 -10.90 2.93 -0.77
C LYS A 13 -11.11 2.28 0.59
N LYS A 14 -10.68 1.04 0.77
CA LYS A 14 -10.70 0.36 2.07
C LYS A 14 -9.43 0.63 2.87
N VAL A 15 -8.43 1.29 2.31
CA VAL A 15 -7.23 1.67 3.05
C VAL A 15 -7.59 2.83 3.96
N THR A 16 -7.39 2.64 5.26
CA THR A 16 -7.61 3.69 6.27
C THR A 16 -6.34 4.50 6.48
N SER A 17 -5.19 3.81 6.60
CA SER A 17 -3.91 4.43 6.94
C SER A 17 -2.72 3.62 6.42
N ILE A 18 -1.61 4.31 6.16
CA ILE A 18 -0.31 3.71 5.89
C ILE A 18 0.54 3.87 7.15
N LEU A 19 0.84 2.75 7.82
CA LEU A 19 1.38 2.76 9.19
C LEU A 19 2.90 2.88 9.27
N ALA A 20 3.62 2.26 8.33
CA ALA A 20 5.08 2.24 8.36
C ALA A 20 5.64 2.14 6.94
N ILE A 21 6.60 2.99 6.62
CA ILE A 21 7.39 2.93 5.39
C ILE A 21 8.83 2.68 5.82
N SER A 22 9.37 1.52 5.49
CA SER A 22 10.77 1.19 5.72
C SER A 22 11.51 1.36 4.40
N GLU A 23 12.08 2.54 4.19
CA GLU A 23 12.86 2.87 2.99
C GLU A 23 14.09 1.97 2.84
N ALA A 24 14.75 1.61 3.94
CA ALA A 24 15.89 0.69 3.94
C ALA A 24 15.53 -0.75 3.51
N SER A 25 14.26 -1.15 3.69
CA SER A 25 13.77 -2.49 3.33
C SER A 25 12.79 -2.49 2.17
N ASN A 26 12.49 -1.33 1.58
CA ASN A 26 11.43 -1.11 0.60
C ASN A 26 10.08 -1.75 1.01
N LYS A 27 9.68 -1.57 2.28
CA LYS A 27 8.43 -2.14 2.82
C LYS A 27 7.44 -1.07 3.20
N VAL A 28 6.15 -1.35 3.01
CA VAL A 28 5.06 -0.51 3.51
C VAL A 28 4.00 -1.35 4.23
N PHE A 29 3.51 -0.86 5.36
CA PHE A 29 2.37 -1.43 6.06
C PHE A 29 1.11 -0.62 5.76
N VAL A 30 0.09 -1.30 5.25
CA VAL A 30 -1.20 -0.72 4.93
C VAL A 30 -2.25 -1.28 5.87
N HIS A 31 -2.99 -0.40 6.53
CA HIS A 31 -4.11 -0.71 7.40
C HIS A 31 -5.42 -0.47 6.65
N PHE A 32 -6.35 -1.41 6.77
CA PHE A 32 -7.63 -1.40 6.10
C PHE A 32 -8.77 -1.18 7.10
N ASP A 33 -9.88 -0.60 6.64
CA ASP A 33 -11.04 -0.22 7.45
C ASP A 33 -11.74 -1.42 8.11
N ASN A 34 -11.51 -2.62 7.59
CA ASN A 34 -11.97 -3.86 8.20
C ASN A 34 -11.06 -4.37 9.34
N GLY A 35 -10.07 -3.59 9.77
CA GLY A 35 -9.09 -3.95 10.80
C GLY A 35 -7.96 -4.85 10.32
N GLU A 36 -7.92 -5.22 9.03
CA GLU A 36 -6.80 -5.97 8.47
C GLU A 36 -5.58 -5.05 8.30
N SER A 37 -4.39 -5.57 8.52
CA SER A 37 -3.13 -4.90 8.21
C SER A 37 -2.29 -5.79 7.33
N ARG A 38 -1.64 -5.22 6.31
CA ARG A 38 -0.84 -5.98 5.35
C ARG A 38 0.49 -5.31 5.05
N GLU A 39 1.55 -6.11 5.08
CA GLU A 39 2.88 -5.70 4.64
C GLU A 39 2.99 -5.92 3.13
N PHE A 40 3.46 -4.89 2.41
CA PHE A 40 3.88 -4.99 1.03
C PHE A 40 5.37 -4.71 0.94
N LYS A 41 6.11 -5.58 0.25
CA LYS A 41 7.53 -5.42 -0.01
C LYS A 41 7.75 -5.16 -1.50
N PHE A 42 8.53 -4.14 -1.77
CA PHE A 42 8.89 -3.68 -3.12
C PHE A 42 10.36 -3.99 -3.38
N GLN A 43 10.73 -4.08 -4.66
CA GLN A 43 12.13 -4.24 -5.04
C GLN A 43 12.86 -2.91 -4.99
N SER A 44 12.16 -1.81 -5.28
CA SER A 44 12.72 -0.46 -5.33
C SER A 44 11.86 0.55 -4.58
N ILE A 45 12.52 1.60 -4.08
CA ILE A 45 11.87 2.71 -3.38
C ILE A 45 10.91 3.48 -4.30
N ASP A 46 11.22 3.51 -5.59
CA ASP A 46 10.42 4.16 -6.63
C ASP A 46 9.05 3.47 -6.78
N GLU A 47 9.05 2.13 -6.82
CA GLU A 47 7.80 1.35 -6.84
C GLU A 47 6.98 1.53 -5.56
N LEU A 48 7.65 1.61 -4.41
CA LEU A 48 7.00 1.88 -3.13
C LEU A 48 6.30 3.25 -3.15
N LYS A 49 6.99 4.30 -3.62
CA LYS A 49 6.41 5.64 -3.75
C LYS A 49 5.23 5.65 -4.72
N ALA A 50 5.39 5.06 -5.89
CA ALA A 50 4.31 4.95 -6.88
C ALA A 50 3.10 4.17 -6.35
N PHE A 51 3.32 3.18 -5.49
CA PHE A 51 2.24 2.43 -4.83
C PHE A 51 1.50 3.26 -3.79
N ILE A 52 2.23 3.97 -2.93
CA ILE A 52 1.63 4.87 -1.93
C ILE A 52 0.82 5.96 -2.62
N GLU A 53 1.37 6.58 -3.66
CA GLU A 53 0.69 7.59 -4.45
C GLU A 53 -0.59 7.05 -5.10
N LYS A 54 -0.54 5.84 -5.67
CA LYS A 54 -1.74 5.16 -6.19
C LYS A 54 -2.78 4.89 -5.12
N ILE A 55 -2.39 4.52 -3.91
CA ILE A 55 -3.33 4.31 -2.80
C ILE A 55 -3.99 5.64 -2.43
N THR A 56 -3.19 6.68 -2.16
CA THR A 56 -3.67 8.00 -1.75
C THR A 56 -4.59 8.61 -2.81
N SER A 57 -4.18 8.58 -4.07
CA SER A 57 -4.98 9.08 -5.20
C SER A 57 -6.28 8.30 -5.43
N ALA A 58 -6.35 7.04 -5.00
CA ALA A 58 -7.54 6.21 -5.15
C ALA A 58 -8.46 6.17 -3.92
N ALA A 59 -7.97 6.67 -2.78
CA ALA A 59 -8.73 6.84 -1.55
C ALA A 59 -9.55 8.15 -1.56
N GLU A 60 -9.08 9.18 -2.28
CA GLU A 60 -9.82 10.39 -2.65
C GLU A 60 -11.01 10.07 -3.59
#